data_AF-A0A0G4HK31-F1
#
_entry.id   AF-A0A0G4HK31-F1
#
_cell.length_a   1.000
_cell.length_b   1.000
_cell.length_c   1.000
_cell.angle_alpha   90.00
_cell.angle_beta   90.00
_cell.angle_gamma   90.00
#
_symmetry.space_group_name_H-M   'P 1'
#
loop_
_entity.id
_entity.type
_entity.pdbx_description
1 polymer ?
#
loop_
_entity_poly.entity_id
_entity_poly.type
_entity_poly.pdbx_seq_one_letter_code
_entity_poly.pdbx_strand_id
1 'polypeptide(L)'
;MFPLVHVDKPNPLDLFQIWLNLPAKNKKVDPHYKMLWREDIPVVDLKSETGEGTVKVTTVTGAIPGTQSQSLPPGPPPPSSWAFDPQNDVCVWTISFTPGTEGKGVTWVLPKAQKSGTNRVLYFFRGTKVILGESFTLEKHMGIELDSSQAVPLSVPPGGGGEGEGVELLLLQGQPIGETVVNHGPFVCSSDEELREIFGAFHEGKFGDWPFESDGPVNGLKGRFAQHPGGKVETRDV
;
A
#
# COMPACT_ATOMS: atom_id res chain seq x y z
N MET A 1 -17.84 11.53 3.58
CA MET A 1 -18.49 11.38 2.26
C MET A 1 -17.42 11.57 1.19
N PHE A 2 -17.21 10.61 0.30
CA PHE A 2 -16.23 10.74 -0.78
C PHE A 2 -16.73 11.73 -1.84
N PRO A 3 -15.84 12.44 -2.55
CA PRO A 3 -16.25 13.44 -3.53
C PRO A 3 -16.99 12.79 -4.70
N LEU A 4 -18.11 13.38 -5.11
CA LEU A 4 -18.78 13.05 -6.36
C LEU A 4 -18.03 13.77 -7.49
N VAL A 5 -17.13 13.07 -8.17
CA VAL A 5 -16.28 13.64 -9.23
C VAL A 5 -17.05 13.76 -10.54
N HIS A 6 -17.91 12.78 -10.82
CA HIS A 6 -18.73 12.71 -12.02
C HIS A 6 -20.20 12.59 -11.67
N VAL A 7 -21.05 13.36 -12.34
CA VAL A 7 -22.51 13.38 -12.13
C VAL A 7 -23.24 12.48 -13.12
N ASP A 8 -22.58 12.13 -14.23
CA ASP A 8 -23.12 11.48 -15.41
C ASP A 8 -22.57 10.06 -15.63
N LYS A 9 -21.57 9.65 -14.84
CA LYS A 9 -20.97 8.31 -14.88
C LYS A 9 -20.59 7.81 -13.50
N PRO A 10 -20.34 6.50 -13.33
CA PRO A 10 -19.91 5.93 -12.06
C PRO A 10 -18.63 6.58 -11.53
N ASN A 11 -18.53 6.64 -10.20
CA ASN A 11 -17.33 7.07 -9.48
C ASN A 11 -16.74 5.86 -8.74
N PRO A 12 -16.08 4.93 -9.45
CA PRO A 12 -15.48 3.77 -8.80
C PRO A 12 -14.41 4.24 -7.80
N LEU A 13 -14.44 3.66 -6.60
CA LEU A 13 -13.48 3.93 -5.53
C LEU A 13 -12.81 2.62 -5.14
N ASP A 14 -11.50 2.57 -5.32
CA ASP A 14 -10.65 1.55 -4.73
C ASP A 14 -9.89 2.16 -3.56
N LEU A 15 -10.12 1.63 -2.35
CA LEU A 15 -9.47 2.09 -1.13
C LEU A 15 -8.84 0.89 -0.41
N PHE A 16 -7.56 1.00 -0.11
CA PHE A 16 -6.84 0.02 0.68
C PHE A 16 -6.56 0.59 2.08
N GLN A 17 -6.94 -0.18 3.09
CA GLN A 17 -6.53 0.05 4.46
C GLN A 17 -5.65 -1.10 4.90
N ILE A 18 -4.38 -0.80 5.19
CA ILE A 18 -3.37 -1.80 5.55
C ILE A 18 -2.89 -1.49 6.97
N TRP A 19 -2.96 -2.49 7.85
CA TRP A 19 -2.38 -2.40 9.19
C TRP A 19 -1.01 -3.06 9.20
N LEU A 20 0.02 -2.26 9.41
CA LEU A 20 1.38 -2.76 9.66
C LEU A 20 1.60 -2.81 11.17
N ASN A 21 1.82 -4.01 11.71
CA ASN A 21 2.07 -4.17 13.14
C ASN A 21 3.38 -3.50 13.55
N LEU A 22 3.49 -3.17 14.84
CA LEU A 22 4.70 -2.64 15.47
C LEU A 22 5.33 -3.70 16.38
N PRO A 23 6.67 -3.75 16.46
CA PRO A 23 7.35 -4.56 17.46
C PRO A 23 6.98 -4.08 18.86
N ALA A 24 7.00 -4.96 19.86
CA ALA A 24 6.57 -4.71 21.23
C ALA A 24 7.19 -3.44 21.82
N LYS A 25 8.50 -3.25 21.60
CA LYS A 25 9.25 -2.05 22.04
C LYS A 25 8.70 -0.72 21.51
N ASN A 26 7.97 -0.75 20.40
CA ASN A 26 7.43 0.44 19.73
C ASN A 26 5.91 0.60 19.89
N LYS A 27 5.20 -0.32 20.57
CA LYS A 27 3.73 -0.26 20.69
C LYS A 27 3.19 0.89 21.55
N LYS A 28 4.03 1.48 22.40
CA LYS A 28 3.66 2.57 23.34
C LYS A 28 4.34 3.92 23.01
N VAL A 29 4.85 4.06 21.80
CA VAL A 29 5.46 5.32 21.32
C VAL A 29 4.38 6.36 21.02
N ASP A 30 4.77 7.64 21.00
CA ASP A 30 3.88 8.70 20.58
C ASP A 30 3.38 8.48 19.13
N PRO A 31 2.11 8.79 18.85
CA PRO A 31 1.54 8.61 17.52
C PRO A 31 2.25 9.52 16.51
N HIS A 32 2.53 8.96 15.33
CA HIS A 32 3.18 9.67 14.24
C HIS A 32 2.27 9.68 13.01
N TYR A 33 2.14 10.85 12.38
CA TYR A 33 1.42 11.02 11.12
C TYR A 33 2.40 11.40 10.00
N LYS A 34 2.25 10.77 8.83
CA LYS A 34 2.97 11.13 7.62
C LYS A 34 1.97 11.17 6.47
N MET A 35 1.87 12.32 5.82
CA MET A 35 1.14 12.46 4.58
C MET A 35 2.07 12.17 3.40
N LEU A 36 1.56 11.45 2.41
CA LEU A 36 2.23 11.22 1.14
C LEU A 36 1.34 11.79 0.04
N TRP A 37 1.77 12.88 -0.59
CA TRP A 37 1.05 13.49 -1.69
C TRP A 37 1.30 12.75 -2.99
N ARG A 38 0.31 12.70 -3.87
CA ARG A 38 0.40 11.98 -5.16
C ARG A 38 1.65 12.36 -5.96
N GLU A 39 1.98 13.65 -5.96
CA GLU A 39 3.08 14.25 -6.70
C GLU A 39 4.44 13.91 -6.09
N ASP A 40 4.45 13.55 -4.81
CA ASP A 40 5.64 13.16 -4.05
C ASP A 40 5.85 11.63 -4.09
N ILE A 41 4.80 10.84 -4.33
CA ILE A 41 4.90 9.38 -4.39
C ILE A 41 5.60 8.99 -5.69
N PRO A 42 6.72 8.27 -5.64
CA PRO A 42 7.45 7.94 -6.85
C PRO A 42 6.72 6.91 -7.69
N VAL A 43 6.76 7.14 -9.00
CA VAL A 43 6.26 6.23 -10.03
C VAL A 43 7.41 5.90 -10.95
N VAL A 44 7.71 4.62 -11.10
CA VAL A 44 8.74 4.13 -12.01
C VAL A 44 8.07 3.52 -13.24
N ASP A 45 8.36 4.09 -14.40
CA ASP A 45 7.99 3.54 -15.70
C ASP A 45 9.00 2.45 -16.11
N LEU A 46 8.49 1.24 -16.34
CA LEU A 46 9.25 0.06 -16.73
C LEU A 46 8.81 -0.39 -18.12
N LYS A 47 9.76 -0.92 -18.89
CA LYS A 47 9.50 -1.48 -20.21
C LYS A 47 8.98 -2.89 -20.08
N SER A 48 7.94 -3.20 -20.86
CA SER A 48 7.51 -4.58 -21.09
C SER A 48 8.61 -5.37 -21.78
N GLU A 49 8.79 -6.64 -21.43
CA GLU A 49 9.72 -7.53 -22.14
C GLU A 49 9.25 -7.82 -23.57
N THR A 50 7.95 -7.66 -23.85
CA THR A 50 7.39 -7.77 -25.21
C THR A 50 7.67 -6.55 -26.08
N GLY A 51 8.17 -5.46 -25.50
CA GLY A 51 8.32 -4.16 -26.17
C GLY A 51 7.01 -3.38 -26.36
N GLU A 52 5.87 -3.96 -26.00
CA GLU A 52 4.53 -3.38 -26.11
C GLU A 52 3.94 -3.02 -24.75
N GLY A 53 3.19 -1.92 -24.70
CA GLY A 53 2.56 -1.45 -23.48
C GLY A 53 3.55 -0.87 -22.45
N THR A 54 3.03 -0.51 -21.29
CA THR A 54 3.82 0.05 -20.20
C THR A 54 3.52 -0.64 -18.88
N VAL A 55 4.53 -0.75 -18.03
CA VAL A 55 4.38 -1.18 -16.64
C VAL A 55 4.78 -0.02 -15.75
N LYS A 56 3.90 0.39 -14.84
CA LYS A 56 4.23 1.41 -13.84
C LYS A 56 4.20 0.80 -12.45
N VAL A 57 5.20 1.14 -11.64
CA VAL A 57 5.22 0.77 -10.24
C VAL A 57 5.21 2.03 -9.40
N THR A 58 4.17 2.18 -8.58
CA THR A 58 4.04 3.26 -7.61
C THR A 58 4.42 2.74 -6.23
N THR A 59 5.32 3.42 -5.53
CA THR A 59 5.88 2.94 -4.27
C THR A 59 5.51 3.82 -3.08
N VAL A 60 4.74 3.26 -2.14
CA VAL A 60 4.43 3.90 -0.85
C VAL A 60 5.59 3.69 0.13
N THR A 61 6.27 2.55 0.05
CA THR A 61 7.52 2.22 0.75
C THR A 61 8.22 1.07 0.04
N GLY A 62 9.54 0.97 0.23
CA GLY A 62 10.39 -0.06 -0.39
C GLY A 62 10.89 0.35 -1.78
N ALA A 63 12.18 0.14 -2.04
CA ALA A 63 12.80 0.48 -3.32
C ALA A 63 12.62 -0.63 -4.35
N ILE A 64 12.49 -0.26 -5.63
CA ILE A 64 12.47 -1.24 -6.73
C ILE A 64 13.93 -1.57 -7.08
N PRO A 65 14.37 -2.83 -6.98
CA PRO A 65 15.75 -3.20 -7.27
C PRO A 65 16.20 -2.75 -8.68
N GLY A 66 17.42 -2.22 -8.78
CA GLY A 66 17.98 -1.75 -10.05
C GLY A 66 17.47 -0.38 -10.51
N THR A 67 16.53 0.23 -9.78
CA THR A 67 16.12 1.63 -10.00
C THR A 67 16.89 2.54 -9.04
N GLN A 68 17.22 3.76 -9.49
CA GLN A 68 17.97 4.73 -8.65
C GLN A 68 17.08 5.27 -7.51
N SER A 69 17.60 6.20 -6.70
CA SER A 69 16.88 6.86 -5.57
C SER A 69 15.48 7.38 -5.89
N GLN A 70 15.13 7.53 -7.17
CA GLN A 70 13.81 7.91 -7.66
C GLN A 70 12.70 6.90 -7.36
N SER A 71 12.97 5.73 -6.77
CA SER A 71 11.94 4.77 -6.34
C SER A 71 11.65 4.83 -4.84
N LEU A 72 12.08 5.87 -4.11
CA LEU A 72 11.83 6.00 -2.68
C LEU A 72 10.96 7.24 -2.40
N PRO A 73 9.89 7.10 -1.60
CA PRO A 73 9.11 8.26 -1.17
C PRO A 73 9.99 9.30 -0.48
N PRO A 74 9.64 10.60 -0.53
CA PRO A 74 10.34 11.64 0.18
C PRO A 74 10.42 11.38 1.68
N GLY A 75 11.66 11.32 2.18
CA GLY A 75 11.97 11.03 3.58
C GLY A 75 11.66 9.59 4.00
N PRO A 76 12.19 9.16 5.15
CA PRO A 76 11.96 7.80 5.65
C PRO A 76 10.49 7.57 6.04
N PRO A 77 10.03 6.32 6.16
CA PRO A 77 8.77 5.98 6.83
C PRO A 77 8.69 6.55 8.26
N PRO A 78 7.53 6.49 8.94
CA PRO A 78 7.45 6.90 10.35
C PRO A 78 8.52 6.21 11.20
N PRO A 79 9.23 6.92 12.10
CA PRO A 79 10.44 6.41 12.78
C PRO A 79 10.29 5.09 13.51
N SER A 80 9.10 4.84 14.08
CA SER A 80 8.81 3.62 14.84
C SER A 80 8.19 2.51 13.98
N SER A 81 7.86 2.78 12.72
CA SER A 81 7.26 1.81 11.80
C SER A 81 8.21 0.66 11.50
N TRP A 82 7.67 -0.55 11.31
CA TRP A 82 8.46 -1.68 10.83
C TRP A 82 9.11 -1.40 9.46
N ALA A 83 8.50 -0.52 8.66
CA ALA A 83 9.05 -0.09 7.37
C ALA A 83 10.27 0.84 7.47
N PHE A 84 10.55 1.40 8.66
CA PHE A 84 11.65 2.35 8.83
C PHE A 84 13.02 1.72 8.59
N ASP A 85 13.22 0.50 9.07
CA ASP A 85 14.48 -0.23 8.89
C ASP A 85 14.47 -0.96 7.53
N PRO A 86 15.37 -0.63 6.59
CA PRO A 86 15.47 -1.33 5.31
C PRO A 86 15.75 -2.83 5.43
N GLN A 87 16.27 -3.30 6.57
CA GLN A 87 16.47 -4.73 6.81
C GLN A 87 15.16 -5.51 6.95
N ASN A 88 14.05 -4.84 7.27
CA ASN A 88 12.74 -5.46 7.38
C ASN A 88 12.06 -5.68 6.03
N ASP A 89 12.67 -5.24 4.94
CA ASP A 89 12.25 -5.53 3.55
C ASP A 89 10.78 -5.19 3.29
N VAL A 90 10.28 -4.10 3.90
CA VAL A 90 8.87 -3.71 3.77
C VAL A 90 8.64 -2.98 2.46
N CYS A 91 7.73 -3.54 1.64
CA CYS A 91 7.29 -2.95 0.38
C CYS A 91 5.77 -2.84 0.35
N VAL A 92 5.28 -1.67 -0.10
CA VAL A 92 3.87 -1.46 -0.44
C VAL A 92 3.85 -0.79 -1.80
N TRP A 93 3.61 -1.58 -2.83
CA TRP A 93 3.63 -1.11 -4.22
C TRP A 93 2.28 -1.34 -4.89
N THR A 94 1.85 -0.41 -5.72
CA THR A 94 0.89 -0.73 -6.78
C THR A 94 1.63 -0.91 -8.09
N ILE A 95 1.23 -1.92 -8.85
CA ILE A 95 1.83 -2.27 -10.14
C ILE A 95 0.70 -2.18 -11.16
N SER A 96 0.83 -1.29 -12.14
CA SER A 96 -0.13 -1.16 -13.22
C SER A 96 0.46 -1.59 -14.56
N PHE A 97 -0.36 -2.27 -15.36
CA PHE A 97 -0.04 -2.67 -16.73
C PHE A 97 -1.02 -1.98 -17.67
N THR A 98 -0.51 -1.21 -18.62
CA THR A 98 -1.31 -0.64 -19.71
C THR A 98 -0.99 -1.40 -21.00
N PRO A 99 -1.98 -2.08 -21.61
CA PRO A 99 -1.79 -2.79 -22.88
C PRO A 99 -1.29 -1.86 -23.99
N GLY A 100 -0.45 -2.38 -24.88
CA GLY A 100 -0.06 -1.71 -26.12
C GLY A 100 -1.14 -1.78 -27.19
N THR A 101 -0.87 -1.21 -28.37
CA THR A 101 -1.84 -1.13 -29.48
C THR A 101 -1.84 -2.36 -30.39
N GLU A 102 -0.81 -3.21 -30.32
CA GLU A 102 -0.59 -4.29 -31.31
C GLU A 102 -1.20 -5.65 -30.95
N GLY A 103 -2.12 -5.73 -29.98
CA GLY A 103 -2.75 -7.00 -29.61
C GLY A 103 -1.79 -8.04 -29.03
N LYS A 104 -0.58 -7.63 -28.60
CA LYS A 104 0.35 -8.44 -27.81
C LYS A 104 0.14 -8.17 -26.32
N GLY A 105 0.46 -9.16 -25.49
CA GLY A 105 0.43 -9.01 -24.04
C GLY A 105 1.55 -8.11 -23.51
N VAL A 106 1.42 -7.71 -22.25
CA VAL A 106 2.45 -6.98 -21.51
C VAL A 106 3.06 -7.92 -20.49
N THR A 107 4.38 -8.04 -20.46
CA THR A 107 5.07 -8.90 -19.50
C THR A 107 6.12 -8.13 -18.73
N TRP A 108 6.23 -8.44 -17.44
CA TRP A 108 7.26 -7.90 -16.58
C TRP A 108 7.58 -8.90 -15.47
N VAL A 109 8.86 -8.99 -15.12
CA VAL A 109 9.32 -9.87 -14.04
C VAL A 109 9.33 -9.09 -12.74
N LEU A 110 8.44 -9.46 -11.82
CA LEU A 110 8.48 -8.99 -10.45
C LEU A 110 9.77 -9.53 -9.80
N PRO A 111 10.69 -8.68 -9.32
CA PRO A 111 11.95 -9.14 -8.74
C PRO A 111 11.71 -9.96 -7.46
N LYS A 112 12.68 -10.80 -7.10
CA LYS A 112 12.70 -11.48 -5.80
C LYS A 112 12.80 -10.48 -4.64
N ALA A 113 12.43 -10.92 -3.44
CA ALA A 113 12.62 -10.12 -2.23
C ALA A 113 14.12 -9.85 -1.97
N GLN A 114 14.41 -8.79 -1.23
CA GLN A 114 15.79 -8.44 -0.88
C GLN A 114 16.31 -9.29 0.29
N LYS A 115 15.41 -9.81 1.12
CA LYS A 115 15.73 -10.63 2.29
C LYS A 115 15.08 -12.01 2.18
N SER A 116 15.81 -13.01 2.67
CA SER A 116 15.31 -14.38 2.78
C SER A 116 14.26 -14.47 3.89
N GLY A 117 13.18 -15.24 3.68
CA GLY A 117 12.11 -15.36 4.66
C GLY A 117 11.13 -14.18 4.70
N THR A 118 11.24 -13.25 3.73
CA THR A 118 10.27 -12.16 3.57
C THR A 118 8.91 -12.74 3.18
N ASN A 119 7.84 -12.31 3.83
CA ASN A 119 6.48 -12.63 3.40
C ASN A 119 6.10 -11.73 2.23
N ARG A 120 5.40 -12.27 1.22
CA ARG A 120 5.01 -11.51 0.02
C ARG A 120 3.63 -11.93 -0.44
N VAL A 121 2.73 -10.98 -0.55
CA VAL A 121 1.38 -11.18 -1.08
C VAL A 121 1.15 -10.24 -2.25
N LEU A 122 0.69 -10.80 -3.37
CA LEU A 122 0.25 -10.05 -4.53
C LEU A 122 -1.28 -10.14 -4.63
N TYR A 123 -1.94 -8.99 -4.66
CA TYR A 123 -3.40 -8.89 -4.72
C TYR A 123 -3.84 -8.23 -6.02
N PHE A 124 -4.74 -8.87 -6.76
CA PHE A 124 -5.24 -8.36 -8.04
C PHE A 124 -6.58 -7.65 -7.84
N PHE A 125 -6.66 -6.35 -8.13
CA PHE A 125 -7.87 -5.57 -7.78
C PHE A 125 -8.56 -4.88 -8.95
N ARG A 126 -7.88 -4.62 -10.07
CA ARG A 126 -8.47 -4.00 -11.26
C ARG A 126 -7.95 -4.65 -12.52
N GLY A 127 -8.84 -4.91 -13.48
CA GLY A 127 -8.55 -5.62 -14.74
C GLY A 127 -9.33 -6.92 -14.83
N THR A 128 -9.04 -7.76 -15.83
CA THR A 128 -9.77 -9.02 -16.07
C THR A 128 -8.90 -10.26 -15.87
N LYS A 129 -7.61 -10.21 -16.26
CA LYS A 129 -6.74 -11.39 -16.20
C LYS A 129 -5.26 -11.05 -16.03
N VAL A 130 -4.60 -11.77 -15.12
CA VAL A 130 -3.15 -11.77 -14.95
C VAL A 130 -2.66 -13.22 -14.87
N ILE A 131 -1.55 -13.50 -15.53
CA ILE A 131 -0.87 -14.79 -15.51
C ILE A 131 0.45 -14.63 -14.75
N LEU A 132 0.69 -15.52 -13.79
CA LEU A 132 1.91 -15.62 -12.99
C LEU A 132 2.71 -16.84 -13.44
N GLY A 133 4.03 -16.66 -13.60
CA GLY A 133 4.92 -17.70 -14.07
C GLY A 133 4.51 -18.19 -15.47
N GLU A 134 4.44 -19.50 -15.65
CA GLU A 134 4.14 -20.10 -16.96
C GLU A 134 2.64 -20.12 -17.28
N SER A 135 1.77 -20.35 -16.29
CA SER A 135 0.35 -20.64 -16.58
C SER A 135 -0.65 -20.32 -15.47
N PHE A 136 -0.19 -19.93 -14.27
CA PHE A 136 -1.11 -19.70 -13.16
C PHE A 136 -1.93 -18.43 -13.41
N THR A 137 -3.24 -18.55 -13.54
CA THR A 137 -4.12 -17.38 -13.72
C THR A 137 -4.58 -16.88 -12.36
N LEU A 138 -4.23 -15.63 -12.04
CA LEU A 138 -4.73 -14.92 -10.87
C LEU A 138 -6.04 -14.22 -11.23
N GLU A 139 -7.11 -14.53 -10.49
CA GLU A 139 -8.43 -13.93 -10.70
C GLU A 139 -8.58 -12.61 -9.93
N LYS A 140 -9.47 -11.74 -10.42
CA LYS A 140 -9.75 -10.45 -9.79
C LYS A 140 -10.26 -10.67 -8.36
N HIS A 141 -9.77 -9.84 -7.44
CA HIS A 141 -9.99 -9.89 -6.00
C HIS A 141 -9.38 -11.10 -5.29
N MET A 142 -8.37 -11.73 -5.89
CA MET A 142 -7.58 -12.79 -5.27
C MET A 142 -6.22 -12.26 -4.82
N GLY A 143 -5.83 -12.68 -3.61
CA GLY A 143 -4.46 -12.55 -3.09
C GLY A 143 -3.72 -13.88 -3.20
N ILE A 144 -2.46 -13.83 -3.58
CA ILE A 144 -1.58 -15.00 -3.63
C ILE A 144 -0.28 -14.73 -2.86
N GLU A 145 0.13 -15.70 -2.06
CA GLU A 145 1.44 -15.70 -1.41
C GLU A 145 2.51 -16.14 -2.40
N LEU A 146 3.61 -15.40 -2.48
CA LEU A 146 4.70 -15.64 -3.42
C LEU A 146 5.94 -16.17 -2.69
N ASP A 147 6.65 -17.10 -3.31
CA ASP A 147 8.00 -17.48 -2.87
C ASP A 147 8.93 -16.27 -2.98
N SER A 148 9.43 -15.81 -1.83
CA SER A 148 10.25 -14.61 -1.76
C SER A 148 11.65 -14.77 -2.34
N SER A 149 12.12 -16.00 -2.50
CA SER A 149 13.42 -16.30 -3.10
C SER A 149 13.42 -16.19 -4.64
N GLN A 150 12.24 -16.17 -5.26
CA GLN A 150 12.08 -16.24 -6.71
C GLN A 150 11.60 -14.91 -7.30
N ALA A 151 12.08 -14.64 -8.52
CA ALA A 151 11.47 -13.63 -9.36
C ALA A 151 10.23 -14.24 -10.03
N VAL A 152 9.17 -13.44 -10.18
CA VAL A 152 7.87 -13.92 -10.65
C VAL A 152 7.54 -13.23 -11.97
N PRO A 153 7.57 -13.95 -13.11
CA PRO A 153 7.06 -13.42 -14.37
C PRO A 153 5.57 -13.09 -14.21
N LEU A 154 5.19 -11.87 -14.56
CA LEU A 154 3.82 -11.41 -14.63
C LEU A 154 3.48 -11.14 -16.09
N SER A 155 2.33 -11.63 -16.54
CA SER A 155 1.86 -11.46 -17.91
C SER A 155 0.40 -11.04 -17.92
N VAL A 156 0.12 -9.94 -18.61
CA VAL A 156 -1.23 -9.50 -18.93
C VAL A 156 -1.47 -9.83 -20.39
N PRO A 157 -2.33 -10.81 -20.70
CA PRO A 157 -2.62 -11.19 -22.08
C PRO A 157 -3.37 -10.05 -22.80
N PRO A 158 -3.44 -10.09 -24.14
CA PRO A 158 -4.29 -9.19 -24.91
C PRO A 158 -5.73 -9.20 -24.38
N GLY A 159 -6.32 -8.03 -24.15
CA GLY A 159 -7.66 -7.89 -23.54
C GLY A 159 -7.72 -8.13 -22.02
N GLY A 160 -6.60 -8.51 -21.39
CA GLY A 160 -6.50 -8.73 -19.93
C GLY A 160 -6.71 -7.47 -19.07
N GLY A 161 -6.62 -6.29 -19.69
CA GLY A 161 -6.92 -4.99 -19.05
C GLY A 161 -8.36 -4.51 -19.19
N GLY A 162 -9.29 -5.33 -19.71
CA GLY A 162 -10.68 -4.92 -19.94
C GLY A 162 -10.83 -3.89 -21.06
N GLU A 163 -11.78 -2.96 -20.92
CA GLU A 163 -12.09 -1.88 -21.88
C GLU A 163 -11.01 -0.77 -21.90
N GLY A 164 -9.73 -1.14 -21.87
CA GLY A 164 -8.60 -0.21 -21.88
C GLY A 164 -8.22 0.38 -20.52
N GLU A 165 -8.82 -0.09 -19.42
CA GLU A 165 -8.52 0.37 -18.05
C GLU A 165 -7.18 -0.15 -17.51
N GLY A 166 -6.65 -1.21 -18.12
CA GLY A 166 -5.42 -1.85 -17.70
C GLY A 166 -5.62 -2.84 -16.54
N VAL A 167 -4.51 -3.30 -16.00
CA VAL A 167 -4.46 -4.17 -14.82
C VAL A 167 -3.78 -3.43 -13.69
N GLU A 168 -4.30 -3.55 -12.46
CA GLU A 168 -3.62 -3.09 -11.25
C GLU A 168 -3.53 -4.18 -10.18
N LEU A 169 -2.34 -4.28 -9.60
CA LEU A 169 -1.98 -5.20 -8.54
C LEU A 169 -1.44 -4.44 -7.34
N LEU A 170 -1.65 -4.95 -6.13
CA LEU A 170 -1.05 -4.48 -4.90
C LEU A 170 -0.05 -5.53 -4.40
N LEU A 171 1.22 -5.16 -4.26
CA LEU A 171 2.23 -5.97 -3.60
C LEU A 171 2.38 -5.50 -2.15
N LEU A 172 2.19 -6.43 -1.22
CA LEU A 172 2.53 -6.28 0.19
C LEU A 172 3.67 -7.22 0.52
N GLN A 173 4.72 -6.68 1.12
CA GLN A 173 5.90 -7.46 1.46
C GLN A 173 6.54 -6.96 2.76
N GLY A 174 7.12 -7.87 3.53
CA GLY A 174 7.86 -7.55 4.75
C GLY A 174 8.38 -8.78 5.49
N GLN A 175 9.49 -8.63 6.20
CA GLN A 175 10.00 -9.63 7.13
C GLN A 175 9.02 -9.83 8.29
N PRO A 176 8.81 -11.08 8.75
CA PRO A 176 8.06 -11.32 9.97
C PRO A 176 8.74 -10.62 11.15
N ILE A 177 7.95 -9.97 12.00
CA ILE A 177 8.45 -9.36 13.25
C ILE A 177 8.96 -10.45 14.19
N GLY A 178 8.36 -11.65 14.15
CA GLY A 178 8.78 -12.79 14.97
C GLY A 178 8.35 -12.70 16.43
N GLU A 179 7.37 -11.84 16.74
CA GLU A 179 6.83 -11.62 18.09
C GLU A 179 5.37 -12.08 18.20
N THR A 180 4.93 -12.37 19.42
CA THR A 180 3.53 -12.72 19.71
C THR A 180 2.60 -11.57 19.34
N VAL A 181 1.47 -11.91 18.72
CA VAL A 181 0.41 -10.96 18.39
C VAL A 181 -0.85 -11.37 19.14
N VAL A 182 -1.37 -10.46 19.95
CA VAL A 182 -2.67 -10.59 20.62
C VAL A 182 -3.54 -9.41 20.22
N ASN A 183 -4.68 -9.65 19.58
CA ASN A 183 -5.54 -8.59 19.07
C ASN A 183 -7.01 -8.78 19.44
N HIS A 184 -7.69 -7.67 19.69
CA HIS A 184 -9.15 -7.64 19.84
C HIS A 184 -9.68 -6.28 19.39
N GLY A 185 -10.53 -6.28 18.35
CA GLY A 185 -11.05 -5.05 17.75
C GLY A 185 -9.92 -4.14 17.24
N PRO A 186 -9.85 -2.87 17.69
CA PRO A 186 -8.86 -1.90 17.22
C PRO A 186 -7.48 -2.02 17.87
N PHE A 187 -7.31 -2.87 18.89
CA PHE A 187 -6.07 -2.98 19.64
C PHE A 187 -5.28 -4.23 19.24
N VAL A 188 -3.99 -4.05 18.97
CA VAL A 188 -3.02 -5.10 18.64
C VAL A 188 -1.84 -4.99 19.61
N CYS A 189 -1.79 -5.89 20.58
CA CYS A 189 -0.84 -5.94 21.68
C CYS A 189 0.12 -7.14 21.54
N SER A 190 1.01 -7.32 22.52
CA SER A 190 1.95 -8.45 22.57
C SER A 190 1.55 -9.50 23.62
N SER A 191 0.58 -9.21 24.49
CA SER A 191 0.05 -10.12 25.51
C SER A 191 -1.42 -9.82 25.86
N ASP A 192 -2.11 -10.79 26.49
CA ASP A 192 -3.46 -10.61 27.02
C ASP A 192 -3.54 -9.60 28.18
N GLU A 193 -2.46 -9.43 28.93
CA GLU A 193 -2.39 -8.45 30.02
C GLU A 193 -2.40 -7.02 29.46
N GLU A 194 -1.53 -6.74 28.48
CA GLU A 194 -1.53 -5.46 27.77
C GLU A 194 -2.89 -5.15 27.12
N LEU A 195 -3.54 -6.19 26.56
CA LEU A 195 -4.86 -6.03 25.97
C LEU A 195 -5.91 -5.65 27.03
N ARG A 196 -5.90 -6.28 28.21
CA ARG A 196 -6.80 -5.91 29.31
C ARG A 196 -6.57 -4.50 29.80
N GLU A 197 -5.31 -4.09 29.95
CA GLU A 197 -4.93 -2.74 30.38
C GLU A 197 -5.41 -1.66 29.39
N ILE A 198 -5.20 -1.87 28.07
CA ILE A 198 -5.54 -0.86 27.06
C ILE A 198 -7.05 -0.67 26.92
N PHE A 199 -7.85 -1.75 27.06
CA PHE A 199 -9.30 -1.64 27.12
C PHE A 199 -9.79 -0.91 28.36
N GLY A 200 -9.17 -1.18 29.53
CA GLY A 200 -9.43 -0.41 30.75
C GLY A 200 -9.18 1.09 30.53
N ALA A 201 -8.02 1.44 29.98
CA ALA A 201 -7.67 2.82 29.68
C ALA A 201 -8.61 3.50 28.67
N PHE A 202 -9.06 2.75 27.65
CA PHE A 202 -10.04 3.24 26.68
C PHE A 202 -11.40 3.55 27.33
N HIS A 203 -11.92 2.63 28.15
CA HIS A 203 -13.19 2.84 28.86
C HIS A 203 -13.12 3.97 29.90
N GLU A 204 -11.93 4.22 30.46
CA GLU A 204 -11.66 5.35 31.35
C GLU A 204 -11.49 6.69 30.62
N GLY A 205 -11.56 6.72 29.28
CA GLY A 205 -11.44 7.95 28.49
C GLY A 205 -9.99 8.45 28.33
N LYS A 206 -8.98 7.61 28.55
CA LYS A 206 -7.56 8.02 28.48
C LYS A 206 -7.01 8.21 27.05
N PHE A 207 -7.86 8.05 26.04
CA PHE A 207 -7.51 8.22 24.62
C PHE A 207 -7.86 9.61 24.06
N GLY A 208 -8.30 10.52 24.95
CA GLY A 208 -8.72 11.86 24.58
C GLY A 208 -10.17 11.92 24.12
N ASP A 209 -10.65 13.15 23.97
CA ASP A 209 -12.02 13.42 23.56
C ASP A 209 -12.10 13.62 22.04
N TRP A 210 -13.31 13.47 21.52
CA TRP A 210 -13.62 13.83 20.14
C TRP A 210 -13.48 15.36 19.96
N PRO A 211 -12.51 15.84 19.17
CA PRO A 211 -12.19 17.27 19.14
C PRO A 211 -13.06 18.06 18.16
N PHE A 212 -13.97 17.40 17.43
CA PHE A 212 -14.80 18.04 16.42
C PHE A 212 -16.19 18.37 16.96
N GLU A 213 -16.79 19.45 16.44
CA GLU A 213 -18.13 19.91 16.83
C GLU A 213 -19.25 18.96 16.37
N SER A 214 -18.97 18.02 15.47
CA SER A 214 -19.93 17.04 14.96
C SER A 214 -19.27 15.68 14.73
N ASP A 215 -20.08 14.61 14.69
CA ASP A 215 -19.62 13.25 14.43
C ASP A 215 -19.13 13.03 12.98
N GLY A 216 -19.52 13.93 12.08
CA GLY A 216 -19.17 13.92 10.67
C GLY A 216 -18.48 15.22 10.27
N PRO A 217 -17.24 15.49 10.75
CA PRO A 217 -16.57 16.75 10.45
C PRO A 217 -16.34 16.86 8.94
N VAL A 218 -16.76 17.99 8.38
CA VAL A 218 -16.45 18.37 7.00
C VAL A 218 -15.58 19.61 7.05
N ASN A 219 -14.42 19.55 6.41
CA ASN A 219 -13.42 20.62 6.47
C ASN A 219 -13.76 21.88 5.65
N GLY A 220 -15.05 22.10 5.32
CA GLY A 220 -15.51 23.18 4.44
C GLY A 220 -14.83 23.16 3.07
N LEU A 221 -14.78 24.31 2.40
CA LEU A 221 -14.09 24.51 1.12
C LEU A 221 -12.58 24.75 1.31
N LYS A 222 -11.94 23.99 2.19
CA LYS A 222 -10.48 23.98 2.29
C LYS A 222 -9.95 23.16 1.11
N GLY A 223 -8.87 23.65 0.48
CA GLY A 223 -8.14 22.90 -0.55
C GLY A 223 -7.49 21.64 0.03
N ARG A 224 -6.49 21.08 -0.67
CA ARG A 224 -5.76 19.91 -0.16
C ARG A 224 -4.87 20.32 1.01
N PHE A 225 -5.07 19.73 2.18
CA PHE A 225 -4.24 19.98 3.36
C PHE A 225 -4.04 18.74 4.21
N ALA A 226 -2.98 18.72 5.02
CA ALA A 226 -2.77 17.73 6.07
C ALA A 226 -2.39 18.45 7.37
N GLN A 227 -3.03 18.06 8.48
CA GLN A 227 -2.73 18.58 9.80
C GLN A 227 -1.97 17.53 10.60
N HIS A 228 -0.81 17.90 11.10
CA HIS A 228 0.08 17.03 11.85
C HIS A 228 -0.11 17.19 13.37
N PRO A 229 0.23 16.16 14.16
CA PRO A 229 0.41 16.31 15.60
C PRO A 229 1.30 17.52 15.92
N GLY A 230 0.92 18.32 16.92
CA GLY A 230 1.62 19.57 17.24
C GLY A 230 1.17 20.80 16.43
N GLY A 231 0.17 20.67 15.56
CA GLY A 231 -0.52 21.80 14.93
C GLY A 231 0.10 22.31 13.62
N LYS A 232 1.18 21.70 13.14
CA LYS A 232 1.73 22.00 11.80
C LYS A 232 0.71 21.63 10.73
N VAL A 233 0.46 22.53 9.80
CA VAL A 233 -0.40 22.29 8.63
C VAL A 233 0.45 22.39 7.36
N GLU A 234 0.27 21.45 6.46
CA GLU A 234 0.78 21.49 5.09
C GLU A 234 -0.38 21.63 4.11
N THR A 235 -0.15 22.37 3.03
CA THR A 235 -1.14 22.61 1.98
C THR A 235 -0.55 22.29 0.62
N ARG A 236 -1.38 21.82 -0.30
CA ARG A 236 -1.03 21.63 -1.70
C ARG A 236 -2.05 22.32 -2.59
N ASP A 237 -1.55 22.86 -3.69
CA ASP A 237 -2.41 23.38 -4.75
C ASP A 237 -3.15 22.24 -5.46
N VAL A 238 -4.24 22.61 -6.14
CA VAL A 238 -5.08 21.69 -6.91
C VAL A 238 -4.47 21.45 -8.29
#